data_AF-A0A8S3XK17-F1
#
_entry.id   AF-A0A8S3XK17-F1
#
_cell.length_a   1.000
_cell.length_b   1.000
_cell.length_c   1.000
_cell.angle_alpha   90.00
_cell.angle_beta   90.00
_cell.angle_gamma   90.00
#
_symmetry.space_group_name_H-M   'P 1'
#
loop_
_entity.id
_entity.type
_entity.pdbx_description
1 polymer ?
#
loop_
_entity_poly.entity_id
_entity_poly.type
_entity_poly.pdbx_seq_one_letter_code
_entity_poly.pdbx_strand_id
1 'polypeptide(L)'
;MIDENVTVSDNSDIDEGGTAELRGYLSKWTNYIHGWQDRFIVLKDSTLSYYKSELESNLGCRGALCLKKAKVKPHEFDDCRFDVSVNDCVWYLRASNPEEKQQWIDVLESFKVESGLTWSHFAPPHRKIAELDTYSELLSKQAVQLQQYFDMCVASYPQISDETVEAIDAVKLADGVDLRMYAGEVRATSTSFRATCGATLATLQHCVELLRRREKQARKAEELYMALKNQLTEARLASKPGPDHEEGPHSTLPDDEFYDAVETGFDKMEEERCARVVPPAERTRDEVELPPPAIDNRLTVHPLWPEIDRISTEQIQAAFEEVGGENGWQLFAEEGDMRMYRREVEVDGMVMDPLKAMHKVRGVSAREMCHYFFNPRYRYEWETTLETMTIVEQVSADALVFHQTFKRIWPASQRDALFWSHVRASRGNTYAVTNHSTSNPDYPPNAGACIRLFVTVCLACRSSWPAGEQPSRDNITTSIAYCSTVNPGGWAPAGVLRAVYKREYPKFLKRFTSYVVDQCRGKPLAI
;
A
#
# COMPACT_ATOMS: atom_id res chain seq x y z
N MET A 1 -37.76 50.80 28.84
CA MET A 1 -36.74 51.26 27.90
C MET A 1 -35.42 51.22 28.65
N ILE A 2 -34.75 50.06 28.54
CA ILE A 2 -33.42 49.87 27.94
C ILE A 2 -32.32 50.26 28.95
N ASP A 3 -31.81 49.26 29.65
CA ASP A 3 -30.49 49.28 30.29
C ASP A 3 -29.50 48.61 29.33
N GLU A 4 -28.48 49.34 28.90
CA GLU A 4 -27.32 48.84 28.18
C GLU A 4 -26.17 48.62 29.18
N ASN A 5 -25.72 47.37 29.31
CA ASN A 5 -24.46 47.01 29.97
C ASN A 5 -23.55 46.35 28.93
N VAL A 6 -22.45 47.04 28.60
CA VAL A 6 -21.41 46.58 27.67
C VAL A 6 -20.23 46.02 28.45
N THR A 7 -20.11 44.70 28.38
CA THR A 7 -18.93 43.81 28.30
C THR A 7 -17.55 44.27 28.79
N VAL A 8 -16.99 43.47 29.71
CA VAL A 8 -15.54 43.16 29.76
C VAL A 8 -15.39 41.64 29.70
N SER A 9 -14.54 41.20 28.78
CA SER A 9 -14.16 39.84 28.42
C SER A 9 -13.39 39.11 29.53
N ASP A 10 -13.72 37.85 29.78
CA ASP A 10 -12.74 36.87 30.23
C ASP A 10 -13.00 35.49 29.60
N ASN A 11 -11.90 34.80 29.37
CA ASN A 11 -11.66 33.79 28.36
C ASN A 11 -11.78 32.38 28.99
N SER A 12 -12.66 31.54 28.46
CA SER A 12 -12.56 30.09 28.64
C SER A 12 -13.20 29.34 27.47
N ASP A 13 -12.42 29.16 26.42
CA ASP A 13 -12.67 28.13 25.40
C ASP A 13 -12.55 26.75 26.06
N ILE A 14 -13.69 26.16 26.41
CA ILE A 14 -13.86 24.73 26.64
C ILE A 14 -14.78 24.25 25.52
N ASP A 15 -14.19 23.74 24.44
CA ASP A 15 -14.91 23.06 23.37
C ASP A 15 -15.31 21.65 23.86
N GLU A 16 -16.36 21.59 24.67
CA GLU A 16 -17.09 20.38 25.03
C GLU A 16 -18.07 20.03 23.90
N GLY A 17 -17.69 19.11 23.00
CA GLY A 17 -18.56 18.73 21.89
C GLY A 17 -18.18 17.50 21.07
N GLY A 18 -17.35 16.58 21.59
CA GLY A 18 -17.01 15.34 20.87
C GLY A 18 -18.08 14.26 21.03
N THR A 19 -18.83 13.95 19.97
CA THR A 19 -19.72 12.77 19.91
C THR A 19 -18.92 11.49 20.21
N ALA A 20 -19.51 10.57 20.98
CA ALA A 20 -18.83 9.32 21.36
C ALA A 20 -18.39 8.55 20.10
N GLU A 21 -17.10 8.24 20.01
CA GLU A 21 -16.50 7.46 18.93
C GLU A 21 -16.04 6.12 19.50
N LEU A 22 -16.69 5.02 19.12
CA LEU A 22 -16.16 3.69 19.40
C LEU A 22 -15.35 3.24 18.19
N ARG A 23 -14.08 2.97 18.43
CA ARG A 23 -13.16 2.44 17.42
C ARG A 23 -12.40 1.24 17.97
N GLY A 24 -12.20 0.25 17.14
CA GLY A 24 -11.47 -0.94 17.53
C GLY A 24 -11.39 -1.94 16.40
N TYR A 25 -10.59 -2.98 16.61
CA TYR A 25 -10.47 -4.06 15.64
C TYR A 25 -11.55 -5.11 15.90
N LEU A 26 -12.29 -5.46 14.86
CA LEU A 26 -13.14 -6.63 14.84
C LEU A 26 -12.72 -7.52 13.68
N SER A 27 -12.81 -8.82 13.89
CA SER A 27 -12.74 -9.78 12.80
C SER A 27 -14.06 -9.68 12.02
N LYS A 28 -14.01 -9.10 10.82
CA LYS A 28 -15.15 -9.06 9.88
C LYS A 28 -15.04 -10.22 8.91
N TRP A 29 -16.13 -10.95 8.69
CA TRP A 29 -16.18 -11.90 7.59
C TRP A 29 -16.20 -11.13 6.27
N THR A 30 -15.24 -11.43 5.41
CA THR A 30 -15.12 -10.78 4.10
C THR A 30 -15.59 -11.70 2.99
N ASN A 31 -15.08 -12.93 2.91
CA ASN A 31 -15.45 -13.93 1.91
C ASN A 31 -14.85 -15.31 2.26
N TYR A 32 -15.10 -16.34 1.45
CA TYR A 32 -14.58 -17.68 1.69
C TYR A 32 -13.05 -17.80 1.63
N ILE A 33 -12.37 -17.00 0.79
CA ILE A 33 -10.89 -17.05 0.65
C ILE A 33 -10.22 -16.57 1.93
N HIS A 34 -10.67 -15.43 2.44
CA HIS A 34 -10.02 -14.74 3.55
C HIS A 34 -10.67 -15.10 4.90
N GLY A 35 -11.95 -15.47 4.87
CA GLY A 35 -12.77 -15.73 6.03
C GLY A 35 -12.91 -14.48 6.89
N TRP A 36 -12.68 -14.66 8.18
CA TRP A 36 -12.58 -13.57 9.15
C TRP A 36 -11.28 -12.79 8.94
N GLN A 37 -11.38 -11.48 8.84
CA GLN A 37 -10.25 -10.57 8.70
C GLN A 37 -10.37 -9.43 9.69
N ASP A 38 -9.27 -9.07 10.34
CA ASP A 38 -9.27 -7.90 11.22
C ASP A 38 -9.50 -6.64 10.39
N ARG A 39 -10.49 -5.87 10.81
CA ARG A 39 -10.85 -4.58 10.24
C ARG A 39 -10.95 -3.58 11.36
N PHE A 40 -10.45 -2.39 11.10
CA PHE A 40 -10.63 -1.29 12.01
C PHE A 40 -12.04 -0.74 11.82
N ILE A 41 -12.88 -1.00 12.80
CA ILE A 41 -14.28 -0.58 12.81
C ILE A 41 -14.35 0.74 13.55
N VAL A 42 -15.04 1.71 12.96
CA VAL A 42 -15.28 3.03 13.56
C VAL A 42 -16.77 3.28 13.55
N LEU A 43 -17.33 3.47 14.73
CA LEU A 43 -18.67 3.96 14.94
C LEU A 43 -18.61 5.44 15.28
N LYS A 44 -19.16 6.27 14.40
CA LYS A 44 -19.25 7.72 14.58
C LYS A 44 -20.55 8.24 13.98
N ASP A 45 -21.24 9.13 14.67
CA ASP A 45 -22.46 9.82 14.20
C ASP A 45 -23.52 8.83 13.62
N SER A 46 -23.82 7.77 14.39
CA SER A 46 -24.71 6.67 14.01
C SER A 46 -24.32 5.92 12.72
N THR A 47 -23.08 6.06 12.26
CA THR A 47 -22.54 5.40 11.07
C THR A 47 -21.44 4.43 11.48
N LEU A 48 -21.64 3.15 11.19
CA LEU A 48 -20.65 2.10 11.39
C LEU A 48 -19.84 1.94 10.11
N SER A 49 -18.59 2.38 10.13
CA SER A 49 -17.66 2.29 9.00
C SER A 49 -16.56 1.28 9.29
N TYR A 50 -15.99 0.69 8.25
CA TYR A 50 -14.80 -0.13 8.41
C TYR A 50 -13.69 0.26 7.44
N TYR A 51 -12.47 0.05 7.93
CA TYR A 51 -11.21 0.33 7.27
C TYR A 51 -10.32 -0.89 7.34
N LYS A 52 -9.33 -0.95 6.45
CA LYS A 52 -8.34 -2.03 6.45
C LYS A 52 -7.48 -1.99 7.71
N SER A 53 -7.09 -0.80 8.16
CA SER A 53 -6.37 -0.56 9.41
C SER A 53 -6.66 0.84 9.93
N GLU A 54 -6.29 1.11 11.19
CA GLU A 54 -6.37 2.45 11.80
C GLU A 54 -5.54 3.49 11.05
N LEU A 55 -4.35 3.11 10.57
CA LEU A 55 -3.44 3.97 9.79
C LEU A 55 -4.03 4.38 8.43
N GLU A 56 -4.81 3.48 7.82
CA GLU A 56 -5.47 3.72 6.52
C GLU A 56 -6.84 4.42 6.64
N SER A 57 -7.28 4.78 7.85
CA SER A 57 -8.56 5.48 8.06
C SER A 57 -8.66 6.81 7.31
N ASN A 58 -7.52 7.46 7.03
CA ASN A 58 -7.41 8.70 6.27
C ASN A 58 -7.40 8.52 4.74
N LEU A 59 -7.34 7.28 4.23
CA LEU A 59 -7.28 6.98 2.78
C LEU A 59 -8.65 6.70 2.15
N GLY A 60 -9.69 6.51 2.98
CA GLY A 60 -11.06 6.25 2.54
C GLY A 60 -11.68 5.01 3.19
N CYS A 61 -12.99 5.05 3.42
CA CYS A 61 -13.71 3.92 4.02
C CYS A 61 -13.94 2.80 2.99
N ARG A 62 -13.85 1.54 3.43
CA ARG A 62 -14.13 0.35 2.59
C ARG A 62 -15.62 0.00 2.58
N GLY A 63 -16.36 0.44 3.59
CA GLY A 63 -17.81 0.36 3.64
C GLY A 63 -18.36 1.05 4.87
N ALA A 64 -19.61 1.49 4.81
CA ALA A 64 -20.31 2.18 5.87
C ALA A 64 -21.79 1.77 5.93
N LEU A 65 -22.32 1.60 7.15
CA LEU A 65 -23.72 1.29 7.42
C LEU A 65 -24.32 2.35 8.36
N CYS A 66 -25.50 2.86 8.02
CA CYS A 66 -26.26 3.74 8.90
C CYS A 66 -27.06 2.91 9.92
N LEU A 67 -26.81 3.12 11.21
CA LEU A 67 -27.40 2.32 12.28
C LEU A 67 -28.87 2.64 12.59
N LYS A 68 -29.42 3.75 12.04
CA LYS A 68 -30.82 4.18 12.27
C LYS A 68 -31.87 3.10 11.93
N LYS A 69 -31.52 2.13 11.08
CA LYS A 69 -32.36 0.97 10.71
C LYS A 69 -31.65 -0.38 10.83
N ALA A 70 -30.51 -0.42 11.52
CA ALA A 70 -29.72 -1.65 11.63
C ALA A 70 -30.38 -2.64 12.59
N LYS A 71 -30.31 -3.93 12.25
CA LYS A 71 -30.62 -5.05 13.13
C LYS A 71 -29.30 -5.67 13.58
N VAL A 72 -29.07 -5.74 14.89
CA VAL A 72 -27.91 -6.44 15.45
C VAL A 72 -28.41 -7.74 16.03
N LYS A 73 -27.86 -8.88 15.58
CA LYS A 73 -28.23 -10.20 16.07
C LYS A 73 -26.98 -10.90 16.62
N PRO A 74 -26.93 -11.26 17.91
CA PRO A 74 -25.89 -12.14 18.41
C PRO A 74 -26.01 -13.53 17.77
N HIS A 75 -24.89 -14.19 17.51
CA HIS A 75 -24.89 -15.54 16.94
C HIS A 75 -25.26 -16.58 18.01
N GLU A 76 -26.05 -17.58 17.65
CA GLU A 76 -26.64 -18.56 18.59
C GLU A 76 -25.62 -19.57 19.16
N PHE A 77 -24.50 -19.77 18.45
CA PHE A 77 -23.50 -20.80 18.78
C PHE A 77 -22.06 -20.29 18.87
N ASP A 78 -21.80 -19.03 18.53
CA ASP A 78 -20.45 -18.44 18.60
C ASP A 78 -20.51 -17.24 19.54
N ASP A 79 -19.99 -17.45 20.75
CA ASP A 79 -20.05 -16.49 21.86
C ASP A 79 -19.29 -15.20 21.58
N CYS A 80 -18.49 -15.13 20.51
CA CYS A 80 -17.76 -13.94 20.10
C CYS A 80 -18.36 -13.27 18.85
N ARG A 81 -19.37 -13.87 18.20
CA ARG A 81 -19.91 -13.38 16.92
C ARG A 81 -21.26 -12.66 17.06
N PHE A 82 -21.43 -11.65 16.24
CA PHE A 82 -22.67 -10.91 16.05
C PHE A 82 -22.78 -10.38 14.63
N ASP A 83 -24.02 -10.22 14.16
CA ASP A 83 -24.31 -9.85 12.78
C ASP A 83 -25.06 -8.51 12.76
N VAL A 84 -24.62 -7.57 11.93
CA VAL A 84 -25.24 -6.25 11.75
C VAL A 84 -25.84 -6.19 10.35
N SER A 85 -27.15 -6.02 10.24
CA SER A 85 -27.83 -5.96 8.94
C SER A 85 -28.64 -4.68 8.74
N VAL A 86 -28.57 -4.14 7.52
CA VAL A 86 -29.39 -3.01 7.05
C VAL A 86 -29.92 -3.37 5.67
N ASN A 87 -31.25 -3.53 5.55
CA ASN A 87 -31.89 -4.08 4.35
C ASN A 87 -31.29 -5.45 3.98
N ASP A 88 -30.79 -5.61 2.75
CA ASP A 88 -30.18 -6.85 2.25
C ASP A 88 -28.65 -6.94 2.50
N CYS A 89 -28.05 -5.91 3.11
CA CYS A 89 -26.63 -5.91 3.45
C CYS A 89 -26.42 -6.47 4.87
N VAL A 90 -25.60 -7.50 5.01
CA VAL A 90 -25.27 -8.15 6.30
C VAL A 90 -23.76 -8.14 6.52
N TRP A 91 -23.33 -7.64 7.67
CA TRP A 91 -21.95 -7.75 8.13
C TRP A 91 -21.88 -8.76 9.26
N TYR A 92 -21.06 -9.79 9.06
CA TYR A 92 -20.74 -10.74 10.10
C TYR A 92 -19.47 -10.26 10.82
N LEU A 93 -19.56 -10.05 12.13
CA LEU A 93 -18.51 -9.50 12.97
C LEU A 93 -18.21 -10.43 14.15
N ARG A 94 -16.94 -10.51 14.53
CA ARG A 94 -16.45 -11.33 15.64
C ARG A 94 -15.47 -10.51 16.47
N ALA A 95 -15.76 -10.43 17.77
CA ALA A 95 -14.88 -9.80 18.74
C ALA A 95 -13.82 -10.78 19.26
N SER A 96 -12.84 -10.29 20.01
CA SER A 96 -11.75 -11.12 20.54
C SER A 96 -12.22 -11.99 21.71
N ASN A 97 -13.28 -11.57 22.40
CA ASN A 97 -13.88 -12.27 23.53
C ASN A 97 -15.38 -11.92 23.67
N PRO A 98 -16.17 -12.71 24.43
CA PRO A 98 -17.59 -12.47 24.62
C PRO A 98 -17.91 -11.12 25.28
N GLU A 99 -17.04 -10.62 26.14
CA GLU A 99 -17.21 -9.33 26.82
C GLU A 99 -17.11 -8.17 25.84
N GLU A 100 -16.11 -8.20 24.95
CA GLU A 100 -15.92 -7.22 23.87
C GLU A 100 -17.06 -7.33 22.86
N LYS A 101 -17.52 -8.55 22.52
CA LYS A 101 -18.74 -8.74 21.72
C LYS A 101 -19.92 -8.00 22.35
N GLN A 102 -20.16 -8.22 23.64
CA GLN A 102 -21.26 -7.61 24.36
C GLN A 102 -21.11 -6.09 24.38
N GLN A 103 -19.90 -5.57 24.63
CA GLN A 103 -19.60 -4.14 24.55
C GLN A 103 -19.95 -3.54 23.19
N TRP A 104 -19.56 -4.20 22.09
CA TRP A 104 -19.90 -3.74 20.74
C TRP A 104 -21.41 -3.78 20.49
N ILE A 105 -22.10 -4.86 20.86
CA ILE A 105 -23.55 -4.95 20.70
C ILE A 105 -24.25 -3.86 21.51
N ASP A 106 -23.89 -3.69 22.78
CA ASP A 106 -24.49 -2.70 23.69
C ASP A 106 -24.29 -1.29 23.15
N VAL A 107 -23.09 -0.98 22.65
CA VAL A 107 -22.80 0.31 22.04
C VAL A 107 -23.61 0.48 20.74
N LEU A 108 -23.61 -0.50 19.84
CA LEU A 108 -24.38 -0.42 18.58
C LEU A 108 -25.88 -0.25 18.81
N GLU A 109 -26.44 -0.91 19.83
CA GLU A 109 -27.83 -0.74 20.24
C GLU A 109 -28.06 0.61 20.96
N SER A 110 -27.11 1.10 21.76
CA SER A 110 -27.20 2.40 22.43
C SER A 110 -27.22 3.59 21.45
N PHE A 111 -26.50 3.48 20.33
CA PHE A 111 -26.52 4.46 19.24
C PHE A 111 -27.81 4.40 18.41
N LYS A 112 -28.73 3.46 18.68
CA LYS A 112 -30.12 3.51 18.18
C LYS A 112 -31.06 4.29 19.09
N VAL A 113 -30.69 4.55 20.35
CA VAL A 113 -31.58 5.15 21.37
C VAL A 113 -31.15 6.57 21.78
N GLU A 114 -29.87 6.93 21.57
CA GLU A 114 -29.23 8.25 21.73
C GLU A 114 -29.43 9.01 23.07
N SER A 115 -28.30 9.50 23.62
CA SER A 115 -28.12 10.49 24.72
C SER A 115 -27.86 9.95 26.13
N GLY A 116 -26.57 9.89 26.50
CA GLY A 116 -26.09 10.14 27.87
C GLY A 116 -25.78 8.93 28.75
N LEU A 117 -24.49 8.60 28.90
CA LEU A 117 -23.72 8.58 30.17
C LEU A 117 -22.40 7.81 30.00
N THR A 118 -21.34 8.44 30.49
CA THR A 118 -19.92 8.10 30.37
C THR A 118 -19.48 6.96 31.29
N TRP A 119 -18.61 6.06 30.81
CA TRP A 119 -17.79 5.19 31.66
C TRP A 119 -16.31 5.35 31.34
N SER A 120 -15.62 6.11 32.19
CA SER A 120 -14.18 6.30 32.22
C SER A 120 -13.58 5.34 33.25
N HIS A 121 -13.00 4.21 32.84
CA HIS A 121 -12.20 3.38 33.76
C HIS A 121 -11.25 2.40 33.06
N PHE A 122 -10.32 2.89 32.24
CA PHE A 122 -9.06 2.17 31.97
C PHE A 122 -7.92 3.16 31.73
N ALA A 123 -7.05 3.34 32.73
CA ALA A 123 -5.80 4.08 32.57
C ALA A 123 -4.62 3.37 33.29
N PRO A 124 -3.79 2.65 32.53
CA PRO A 124 -2.34 2.51 32.75
C PRO A 124 -1.62 3.14 31.52
N PRO A 125 -0.68 4.10 31.60
CA PRO A 125 0.62 4.06 32.29
C PRO A 125 1.03 5.44 32.86
N HIS A 126 0.09 6.40 32.87
CA HIS A 126 0.31 7.82 33.14
C HIS A 126 0.92 8.09 34.51
N ARG A 127 0.66 7.22 35.49
CA ARG A 127 1.15 7.38 36.87
C ARG A 127 2.68 7.30 36.96
N LYS A 128 3.33 6.44 36.16
CA LYS A 128 4.80 6.31 36.16
C LYS A 128 5.50 7.40 35.34
N ILE A 129 4.82 7.95 34.34
CA ILE A 129 5.30 9.11 33.56
C ILE A 129 5.22 10.36 34.44
N ALA A 130 4.11 10.55 35.15
CA ALA A 130 3.96 11.64 36.11
C ALA A 130 4.99 11.58 37.26
N GLU A 131 5.37 10.38 37.71
CA GLU A 131 6.45 10.20 38.69
C GLU A 131 7.82 10.62 38.12
N LEU A 132 8.11 10.31 36.85
CA LEU A 132 9.35 10.75 36.18
C LEU A 132 9.39 12.27 35.98
N ASP A 133 8.28 12.89 35.63
CA ASP A 133 8.17 14.35 35.49
C ASP A 133 8.44 15.04 36.84
N THR A 134 7.86 14.48 37.92
CA THR A 134 8.07 14.97 39.28
C THR A 134 9.55 14.85 39.71
N TYR A 135 10.22 13.75 39.37
CA TYR A 135 11.66 13.59 39.66
C TYR A 135 12.54 14.52 38.81
N SER A 136 12.18 14.75 37.55
CA SER A 136 12.89 15.69 36.65
C SER A 136 12.85 17.13 37.16
N GLU A 137 11.68 17.58 37.63
CA GLU A 137 11.52 18.89 38.25
C GLU A 137 12.35 19.03 39.53
N LEU A 138 12.36 17.99 40.37
CA LEU A 138 13.11 18.00 41.62
C LEU A 138 14.63 18.05 41.38
N LEU A 139 15.14 17.26 40.42
CA LEU A 139 16.55 17.27 40.03
C LEU A 139 16.98 18.62 39.46
N SER A 140 16.13 19.24 38.63
CA SER A 140 16.40 20.56 38.05
C SER A 140 16.52 21.64 39.13
N LYS A 141 15.61 21.64 40.11
CA LYS A 141 15.66 22.56 41.26
C LYS A 141 16.91 22.37 42.12
N GLN A 142 17.27 21.11 42.41
CA GLN A 142 18.45 20.77 43.20
C GLN A 142 19.77 21.12 42.48
N ALA A 143 19.83 20.94 41.16
CA ALA A 143 21.00 21.30 40.35
C ALA A 143 21.24 22.81 40.31
N VAL A 144 20.18 23.62 40.14
CA VAL A 144 20.26 25.08 40.18
C VAL A 144 20.73 25.57 41.55
N GLN A 145 20.22 24.99 42.63
CA GLN A 145 20.67 25.34 44.00
C GLN A 145 22.15 25.00 44.22
N LEU A 146 22.61 23.83 43.78
CA LEU A 146 24.03 23.47 43.88
C LEU A 146 24.91 24.41 43.06
N GLN A 147 24.51 24.79 41.85
CA GLN A 147 25.24 25.75 41.02
C GLN A 147 25.36 27.11 41.71
N GLN A 148 24.27 27.62 42.30
CA GLN A 148 24.28 28.89 43.05
C GLN A 148 25.26 28.85 44.23
N TYR A 149 25.34 27.73 44.96
CA TYR A 149 26.32 27.57 46.04
C TYR A 149 27.76 27.56 45.50
N PHE A 150 28.02 26.93 44.36
CA PHE A 150 29.35 26.94 43.74
C PHE A 150 29.72 28.33 43.23
N ASP A 151 28.81 29.04 42.57
CA ASP A 151 29.05 30.40 42.07
C ASP A 151 29.33 31.38 43.23
N MET A 152 28.62 31.25 44.36
CA MET A 152 28.90 32.01 45.58
C MET A 152 30.28 31.70 46.19
N CYS A 153 30.69 30.43 46.19
CA CYS A 153 32.02 30.03 46.65
C CYS A 153 33.13 30.62 45.76
N VAL A 154 32.95 30.57 44.43
CA VAL A 154 33.91 31.12 43.45
C VAL A 154 34.00 32.65 43.56
N ALA A 155 32.86 33.34 43.70
CA ALA A 155 32.83 34.79 43.89
C ALA A 155 33.54 35.24 45.18
N SER A 156 33.56 34.39 46.21
CA SER A 156 34.25 34.66 47.49
C SER A 156 35.76 34.44 47.43
N TYR A 157 36.27 33.70 46.43
CA TYR A 157 37.70 33.42 46.22
C TYR A 157 38.10 33.56 44.74
N PRO A 158 38.20 34.80 44.21
CA PRO A 158 38.47 35.06 42.79
C PRO A 158 39.90 34.69 42.31
N GLN A 159 40.75 34.18 43.21
CA GLN A 159 42.15 33.83 42.94
C GLN A 159 42.35 32.34 42.57
N ILE A 160 41.30 31.50 42.65
CA ILE A 160 41.39 30.08 42.33
C ILE A 160 41.34 29.94 40.80
N SER A 161 42.50 29.75 40.18
CA SER A 161 42.63 29.47 38.74
C SER A 161 42.13 28.07 38.40
N ASP A 162 41.65 27.93 37.16
CA ASP A 162 40.96 26.80 36.50
C ASP A 162 41.69 25.44 36.48
N GLU A 163 42.74 25.23 37.28
CA GLU A 163 43.46 23.95 37.36
C GLU A 163 42.75 23.01 38.34
N THR A 164 41.93 22.14 37.74
CA THR A 164 41.05 21.09 38.26
C THR A 164 41.55 20.18 39.40
N VAL A 165 42.77 20.35 39.93
CA VAL A 165 43.37 19.46 40.94
C VAL A 165 43.36 20.03 42.37
N GLU A 166 43.20 21.35 42.56
CA GLU A 166 43.20 21.96 43.92
C GLU A 166 41.80 22.22 44.51
N ALA A 167 40.72 22.08 43.72
CA ALA A 167 39.35 22.37 44.17
C ALA A 167 38.83 21.45 45.30
N ILE A 168 39.42 20.28 45.50
CA ILE A 168 39.04 19.36 46.59
C ILE A 168 39.53 19.87 47.96
N ASP A 169 40.59 20.70 48.00
CA ASP A 169 41.19 21.19 49.25
C ASP A 169 40.66 22.56 49.71
N ALA A 170 39.90 23.28 48.88
CA ALA A 170 39.24 24.53 49.28
C ALA A 170 38.23 24.34 50.43
N VAL A 171 37.61 23.15 50.54
CA VAL A 171 36.74 22.80 51.69
C VAL A 171 37.55 22.55 52.96
N LYS A 172 38.82 22.12 52.86
CA LYS A 172 39.70 21.88 54.02
C LYS A 172 40.37 23.15 54.56
N LEU A 173 40.55 24.18 53.72
CA LEU A 173 41.19 25.45 54.09
C LEU A 173 40.23 26.49 54.72
N ALA A 174 38.95 26.14 54.92
CA ALA A 174 37.91 27.01 55.51
C ALA A 174 38.02 27.19 57.04
N ASP A 175 39.23 27.41 57.56
CA ASP A 175 39.45 27.66 59.00
C ASP A 175 39.47 29.15 59.38
N GLY A 176 38.90 30.02 58.52
CA GLY A 176 39.00 31.48 58.69
C GLY A 176 37.74 32.33 58.50
N VAL A 177 36.72 31.93 57.72
CA VAL A 177 35.46 32.71 57.52
C VAL A 177 34.25 31.76 57.30
N ASP A 178 33.07 32.20 57.71
CA ASP A 178 31.81 31.50 58.05
C ASP A 178 31.07 30.70 56.93
N LEU A 179 31.79 29.90 56.14
CA LEU A 179 31.18 28.93 55.21
C LEU A 179 30.65 27.67 55.92
N ARG A 180 30.95 27.51 57.22
CA ARG A 180 30.44 26.41 58.06
C ARG A 180 28.90 26.42 58.14
N MET A 181 28.27 27.60 58.06
CA MET A 181 26.80 27.72 58.06
C MET A 181 26.15 27.04 56.85
N TYR A 182 26.73 27.16 55.65
CA TYR A 182 26.16 26.62 54.41
C TYR A 182 26.65 25.21 54.06
N ALA A 183 27.77 24.75 54.65
CA ALA A 183 28.31 23.42 54.43
C ALA A 183 27.32 22.29 54.81
N GLY A 184 26.45 22.54 55.80
CA GLY A 184 25.36 21.63 56.16
C GLY A 184 24.29 21.54 55.08
N GLU A 185 23.88 22.68 54.52
CA GLU A 185 22.85 22.76 53.46
C GLU A 185 23.34 22.18 52.14
N VAL A 186 24.58 22.48 51.72
CA VAL A 186 25.19 21.88 50.52
C VAL A 186 25.26 20.35 50.64
N ARG A 187 25.65 19.85 51.82
CA ARG A 187 25.71 18.40 52.06
C ARG A 187 24.31 17.76 52.04
N ALA A 188 23.30 18.43 52.59
CA ALA A 188 21.91 17.97 52.56
C ALA A 188 21.35 17.94 51.13
N THR A 189 21.55 19.00 50.35
CA THR A 189 21.10 19.10 48.95
C THR A 189 21.82 18.09 48.05
N SER A 190 23.13 17.89 48.22
CA SER A 190 23.90 16.87 47.50
C SER A 190 23.42 15.44 47.81
N THR A 191 23.10 15.16 49.08
CA THR A 191 22.56 13.86 49.51
C THR A 191 21.17 13.62 48.91
N SER A 192 20.31 14.64 48.92
CA SER A 192 18.96 14.59 48.35
C SER A 192 19.00 14.42 46.82
N PHE A 193 19.91 15.12 46.13
CA PHE A 193 20.13 14.97 44.68
C PHE A 193 20.59 13.56 44.31
N ARG A 194 21.54 13.00 45.07
CA ARG A 194 21.99 11.61 44.88
C ARG A 194 20.83 10.62 45.08
N ALA A 195 19.98 10.84 46.08
CA ALA A 195 18.82 9.98 46.34
C ALA A 195 17.78 10.04 45.20
N THR A 196 17.45 11.24 44.72
CA THR A 196 16.51 11.42 43.58
C THR A 196 17.06 10.80 42.31
N CYS A 197 18.34 11.01 41.97
CA CYS A 197 19.00 10.36 40.82
C CYS A 197 18.92 8.82 40.91
N GLY A 198 19.13 8.26 42.11
CA GLY A 198 18.99 6.83 42.35
C GLY A 198 17.56 6.32 42.11
N ALA A 199 16.55 7.06 42.56
CA ALA A 199 15.14 6.73 42.34
C ALA A 199 14.77 6.81 40.85
N THR A 200 15.20 7.85 40.13
CA THR A 200 14.96 7.99 38.68
C THR A 200 15.59 6.83 37.89
N LEU A 201 16.83 6.44 38.22
CA LEU A 201 17.52 5.32 37.58
C LEU A 201 16.78 3.99 37.83
N ALA A 202 16.30 3.75 39.05
CA ALA A 202 15.54 2.54 39.38
C ALA A 202 14.22 2.47 38.60
N THR A 203 13.51 3.59 38.48
CA THR A 203 12.26 3.68 37.70
C THR A 203 12.51 3.47 36.21
N LEU A 204 13.57 4.06 35.64
CA LEU A 204 13.96 3.85 34.24
C LEU A 204 14.35 2.39 33.96
N GLN A 205 15.12 1.76 34.84
CA GLN A 205 15.46 0.33 34.72
C GLN A 205 14.21 -0.55 34.72
N HIS A 206 13.22 -0.23 35.54
CA HIS A 206 11.95 -0.94 35.58
C HIS A 206 11.11 -0.72 34.31
N CYS A 207 11.10 0.49 33.74
CA CYS A 207 10.45 0.77 32.45
C CYS A 207 11.09 -0.01 31.29
N VAL A 208 12.42 -0.11 31.26
CA VAL A 208 13.16 -0.89 30.25
C VAL A 208 12.81 -2.39 30.35
N GLU A 209 12.70 -2.93 31.56
CA GLU A 209 12.29 -4.33 31.77
C GLU A 209 10.85 -4.59 31.28
N LEU A 210 9.93 -3.65 31.52
CA LEU A 210 8.55 -3.76 31.01
C LEU A 210 8.49 -3.73 29.48
N LEU A 211 9.30 -2.87 28.84
CA LEU A 211 9.41 -2.81 27.38
C LEU A 211 9.96 -4.11 26.79
N ARG A 212 11.02 -4.67 27.39
CA ARG A 212 11.60 -5.97 26.98
C ARG A 212 10.60 -7.11 27.09
N ARG A 213 9.78 -7.14 28.15
CA ARG A 213 8.71 -8.14 28.30
C ARG A 213 7.63 -8.01 27.24
N ARG A 214 7.20 -6.78 26.93
CA ARG A 214 6.21 -6.50 25.89
C ARG A 214 6.74 -6.91 24.50
N GLU A 215 7.98 -6.60 24.19
CA GLU A 215 8.63 -6.98 22.93
C GLU A 215 8.70 -8.51 22.78
N LYS A 216 9.08 -9.22 23.85
CA LYS A 216 9.13 -10.69 23.86
C LYS A 216 7.75 -11.33 23.69
N GLN A 217 6.71 -10.73 24.27
CA GLN A 217 5.33 -11.18 24.09
C GLN A 217 4.82 -10.92 22.67
N ALA A 218 5.10 -9.74 22.12
CA ALA A 218 4.74 -9.39 20.74
C ALA A 218 5.38 -10.33 19.72
N ARG A 219 6.68 -10.63 19.88
CA ARG A 219 7.40 -11.55 18.98
C ARG A 219 6.84 -12.98 19.03
N LYS A 220 6.49 -13.48 20.23
CA LYS A 220 5.83 -14.79 20.37
C LYS A 220 4.44 -14.81 19.75
N ALA A 221 3.68 -13.74 19.91
CA ALA A 221 2.35 -13.61 19.30
C ALA A 221 2.44 -13.60 17.77
N GLU A 222 3.44 -12.92 17.21
CA GLU A 222 3.71 -12.88 15.77
C GLU A 222 4.13 -14.25 15.22
N GLU A 223 5.02 -14.98 15.90
CA GLU A 223 5.42 -16.35 15.54
C GLU A 223 4.22 -17.32 15.57
N LEU A 224 3.38 -17.25 16.61
CA LEU A 224 2.16 -18.04 16.72
C LEU A 224 1.14 -17.68 15.64
N TYR A 225 0.98 -16.39 15.34
CA TYR A 225 0.10 -15.90 14.29
C TYR A 225 0.54 -16.43 12.92
N MET A 226 1.83 -16.36 12.60
CA MET A 226 2.36 -16.90 11.34
C MET A 226 2.19 -18.41 11.24
N ALA A 227 2.42 -19.16 12.32
CA ALA A 227 2.20 -20.60 12.36
C ALA A 227 0.71 -20.96 12.17
N LEU A 228 -0.20 -20.26 12.85
CA LEU A 228 -1.65 -20.47 12.73
C LEU A 228 -2.15 -20.09 11.31
N LYS A 229 -1.61 -19.02 10.73
CA LYS A 229 -1.93 -18.59 9.36
C LYS A 229 -1.50 -19.62 8.32
N ASN A 230 -0.33 -20.24 8.49
CA ASN A 230 0.14 -21.30 7.60
C ASN A 230 -0.73 -22.56 7.73
N GLN A 231 -1.04 -23.00 8.95
CA GLN A 231 -1.94 -24.13 9.19
C GLN A 231 -3.35 -23.90 8.65
N LEU A 232 -3.89 -22.68 8.81
CA LEU A 232 -5.19 -22.29 8.26
C LEU A 232 -5.19 -22.30 6.73
N THR A 233 -4.07 -21.92 6.10
CA THR A 233 -3.91 -21.96 4.64
C THR A 233 -3.87 -23.40 4.12
N GLU A 234 -3.14 -24.29 4.80
CA GLU A 234 -3.11 -25.72 4.48
C GLU A 234 -4.48 -26.39 4.68
N ALA A 235 -5.17 -26.08 5.78
CA ALA A 235 -6.52 -26.59 6.05
C ALA A 235 -7.56 -26.09 5.03
N ARG A 236 -7.43 -24.84 4.56
CA ARG A 236 -8.28 -24.27 3.50
C ARG A 236 -8.03 -24.91 2.14
N LEU A 237 -6.78 -25.22 1.79
CA LEU A 237 -6.45 -25.97 0.57
C LEU A 237 -6.97 -27.42 0.62
N ALA A 238 -7.14 -27.99 1.81
CA ALA A 238 -7.68 -29.33 2.02
C ALA A 238 -9.24 -29.39 2.08
N SER A 239 -9.92 -28.26 2.32
CA SER A 239 -11.38 -28.18 2.38
C SER A 239 -11.97 -28.07 0.97
N LYS A 240 -12.71 -29.10 0.53
CA LYS A 240 -13.49 -29.02 -0.72
C LYS A 240 -14.63 -28.00 -0.54
N PRO A 241 -14.89 -27.11 -1.53
CA PRO A 241 -16.03 -26.20 -1.47
C PRO A 241 -17.34 -27.01 -1.46
N GLY A 242 -18.37 -26.48 -0.78
CA GLY A 242 -19.74 -26.99 -0.90
C GLY A 242 -20.30 -26.76 -2.31
N PRO A 243 -21.42 -27.41 -2.67
CA PRO A 243 -21.99 -27.40 -4.03
C PRO A 243 -22.35 -26.00 -4.57
N ASP A 244 -22.56 -25.01 -3.69
CA ASP A 244 -22.86 -23.61 -4.05
C ASP A 244 -21.58 -22.77 -4.35
N HIS A 245 -20.39 -23.35 -4.20
CA HIS A 245 -19.11 -22.62 -4.23
C HIS A 245 -18.07 -23.28 -5.14
N GLU A 246 -18.54 -24.01 -6.15
CA GLU A 246 -17.67 -24.59 -7.18
C GLU A 246 -17.00 -23.50 -8.03
N GLU A 247 -15.75 -23.75 -8.44
CA GLU A 247 -14.99 -22.83 -9.29
C GLU A 247 -15.49 -22.90 -10.74
N GLY A 248 -15.45 -21.77 -11.45
CA GLY A 248 -15.86 -21.70 -12.84
C GLY A 248 -17.37 -21.49 -13.02
N PRO A 249 -17.96 -21.91 -14.15
CA PRO A 249 -19.31 -21.51 -14.57
C PRO A 249 -20.45 -21.98 -13.68
N HIS A 250 -20.17 -22.84 -12.70
CA HIS A 250 -21.14 -23.35 -11.72
C HIS A 250 -21.08 -22.64 -10.36
N SER A 251 -20.25 -21.60 -10.22
CA SER A 251 -20.18 -20.81 -9.00
C SER A 251 -21.50 -20.07 -8.74
N THR A 252 -22.11 -20.22 -7.56
CA THR A 252 -23.35 -19.50 -7.20
C THR A 252 -23.08 -18.26 -6.34
N LEU A 253 -21.85 -17.75 -6.34
CA LEU A 253 -21.50 -16.53 -5.62
C LEU A 253 -22.18 -15.31 -6.26
N PRO A 254 -22.68 -14.38 -5.45
CA PRO A 254 -23.20 -13.12 -5.96
C PRO A 254 -22.06 -12.23 -6.48
N ASP A 255 -22.36 -11.37 -7.44
CA ASP A 255 -21.37 -10.56 -8.17
C ASP A 255 -20.54 -9.66 -7.24
N ASP A 256 -21.13 -9.13 -6.17
CA ASP A 256 -20.50 -8.28 -5.15
C ASP A 256 -19.37 -9.00 -4.39
N GLU A 257 -19.61 -10.22 -3.95
CA GLU A 257 -18.58 -11.04 -3.29
C GLU A 257 -17.41 -11.39 -4.22
N PHE A 258 -17.69 -11.52 -5.53
CA PHE A 258 -16.65 -11.71 -6.54
C PHE A 258 -15.75 -10.49 -6.63
N TYR A 259 -16.33 -9.29 -6.73
CA TYR A 259 -15.56 -8.05 -6.84
C TYR A 259 -14.59 -7.91 -5.68
N ASP A 260 -15.05 -8.06 -4.44
CA ASP A 260 -14.23 -7.95 -3.24
C ASP A 260 -13.05 -8.95 -3.22
N ALA A 261 -13.28 -10.18 -3.70
CA ALA A 261 -12.26 -11.23 -3.75
C ALA A 261 -11.15 -10.90 -4.77
N VAL A 262 -11.55 -10.46 -5.97
CA VAL A 262 -10.62 -10.01 -7.01
C VAL A 262 -9.85 -8.80 -6.55
N GLU A 263 -10.55 -7.84 -5.94
CA GLU A 263 -9.98 -6.59 -5.49
C GLU A 263 -8.83 -6.83 -4.52
N THR A 264 -9.10 -7.66 -3.52
CA THR A 264 -8.14 -8.07 -2.49
C THR A 264 -6.97 -8.87 -3.06
N GLY A 265 -7.23 -9.71 -4.07
CA GLY A 265 -6.20 -10.49 -4.76
C GLY A 265 -5.07 -9.60 -5.30
N PHE A 266 -5.42 -8.52 -5.99
CA PHE A 266 -4.42 -7.57 -6.50
C PHE A 266 -3.79 -6.69 -5.41
N ASP A 267 -4.55 -6.26 -4.40
CA ASP A 267 -3.98 -5.49 -3.27
C ASP A 267 -2.84 -6.30 -2.61
N LYS A 268 -3.01 -7.62 -2.49
CA LYS A 268 -1.96 -8.53 -2.01
C LYS A 268 -0.76 -8.60 -2.98
N MET A 269 -0.99 -8.65 -4.29
CA MET A 269 0.11 -8.64 -5.28
C MET A 269 0.93 -7.35 -5.18
N GLU A 270 0.27 -6.22 -4.89
CA GLU A 270 0.88 -4.92 -4.68
C GLU A 270 1.69 -4.89 -3.38
N GLU A 271 1.15 -5.40 -2.27
CA GLU A 271 1.86 -5.57 -1.01
C GLU A 271 3.09 -6.48 -1.13
N GLU A 272 2.94 -7.64 -1.77
CA GLU A 272 4.05 -8.59 -2.02
C GLU A 272 5.17 -7.92 -2.81
N ARG A 273 4.85 -7.04 -3.78
CA ARG A 273 5.85 -6.27 -4.53
C ARG A 273 6.52 -5.22 -3.63
N CYS A 274 5.77 -4.46 -2.84
CA CYS A 274 6.32 -3.48 -1.91
C CYS A 274 7.22 -4.13 -0.84
N ALA A 275 6.90 -5.36 -0.44
CA ALA A 275 7.68 -6.15 0.51
C ALA A 275 8.92 -6.81 -0.11
N ARG A 276 8.99 -6.97 -1.44
CA ARG A 276 10.22 -7.42 -2.10
C ARG A 276 11.28 -6.32 -1.97
N VAL A 277 12.19 -6.51 -1.02
CA VAL A 277 13.48 -5.82 -1.01
C VAL A 277 14.26 -6.34 -2.21
N VAL A 278 14.04 -5.72 -3.38
CA VAL A 278 14.93 -5.91 -4.51
C VAL A 278 16.25 -5.26 -4.08
N PRO A 279 17.35 -6.03 -3.92
CA PRO A 279 18.66 -5.41 -3.75
C PRO A 279 18.82 -4.40 -4.87
N PRO A 280 19.37 -3.20 -4.65
CA PRO A 280 19.62 -2.27 -5.74
C PRO A 280 20.35 -3.08 -6.79
N ALA A 281 19.72 -3.31 -7.95
CA ALA A 281 20.39 -3.98 -9.04
C ALA A 281 21.70 -3.22 -9.17
N GLU A 282 22.84 -3.92 -9.07
CA GLU A 282 24.12 -3.30 -9.38
C GLU A 282 23.87 -2.55 -10.67
N ARG A 283 24.06 -1.22 -10.62
CA ARG A 283 24.02 -0.37 -11.81
C ARG A 283 25.20 -0.84 -12.64
N THR A 284 25.03 -1.98 -13.29
CA THR A 284 25.93 -2.59 -14.24
C THR A 284 25.73 -1.78 -15.51
N ARG A 285 26.29 -0.57 -15.43
CA ARG A 285 27.29 -0.05 -16.32
C ARG A 285 26.94 -0.19 -17.81
N ASP A 286 26.32 0.88 -18.27
CA ASP A 286 26.70 1.66 -19.46
C ASP A 286 26.37 1.18 -20.87
N GLU A 287 25.85 -0.01 -21.11
CA GLU A 287 25.35 -0.36 -22.45
C GLU A 287 23.99 -1.05 -22.36
N VAL A 288 22.94 -0.24 -22.17
CA VAL A 288 21.58 -0.68 -22.46
C VAL A 288 21.49 -0.87 -23.98
N GLU A 289 21.49 -2.11 -24.46
CA GLU A 289 21.15 -2.40 -25.86
C GLU A 289 19.70 -1.98 -26.10
N LEU A 290 19.56 -0.75 -26.60
CA LEU A 290 18.28 -0.22 -27.00
C LEU A 290 17.77 -0.98 -28.23
N PRO A 291 16.44 -1.06 -28.42
CA PRO A 291 15.87 -1.70 -29.60
C PRO A 291 16.52 -1.15 -30.87
N PRO A 292 16.87 -2.02 -31.83
CA PRO A 292 17.49 -1.58 -33.07
C PRO A 292 16.51 -0.69 -33.86
N PRO A 293 17.01 0.31 -34.61
CA PRO A 293 16.16 1.15 -35.45
C PRO A 293 15.70 0.44 -36.72
N ALA A 294 16.38 -0.65 -37.10
CA ALA A 294 16.03 -1.48 -38.24
C ALA A 294 15.68 -2.88 -37.77
N ILE A 295 14.85 -3.56 -38.57
CA ILE A 295 14.44 -4.94 -38.32
C ILE A 295 15.66 -5.86 -38.50
N ASP A 296 15.86 -6.79 -37.57
CA ASP A 296 16.94 -7.77 -37.66
C ASP A 296 16.69 -8.73 -38.83
N ASN A 297 17.66 -8.88 -39.73
CA ASN A 297 17.55 -9.76 -40.89
C ASN A 297 17.27 -11.22 -40.49
N ARG A 298 17.72 -11.66 -39.30
CA ARG A 298 17.42 -13.01 -38.77
C ARG A 298 15.92 -13.23 -38.58
N LEU A 299 15.21 -12.18 -38.16
CA LEU A 299 13.76 -12.24 -38.00
C LEU A 299 13.08 -12.44 -39.35
N THR A 300 13.53 -11.76 -40.41
CA THR A 300 12.87 -11.78 -41.73
C THR A 300 12.84 -13.14 -42.43
N VAL A 301 13.71 -14.07 -42.02
CA VAL A 301 13.76 -15.45 -42.52
C VAL A 301 13.11 -16.46 -41.57
N HIS A 302 12.61 -16.01 -40.42
CA HIS A 302 11.99 -16.84 -39.40
C HIS A 302 10.56 -17.24 -39.81
N PRO A 303 10.07 -18.47 -39.50
CA PRO A 303 8.71 -18.89 -39.83
C PRO A 303 7.60 -17.98 -39.30
N LEU A 304 7.81 -17.31 -38.16
CA LEU A 304 6.84 -16.37 -37.58
C LEU A 304 6.80 -15.01 -38.29
N TRP A 305 7.77 -14.69 -39.15
CA TRP A 305 7.88 -13.35 -39.76
C TRP A 305 6.63 -12.88 -40.50
N PRO A 306 5.96 -13.68 -41.36
CA PRO A 306 4.78 -13.21 -42.08
C PRO A 306 3.65 -12.77 -41.14
N GLU A 307 3.51 -13.43 -39.99
CA GLU A 307 2.53 -13.06 -38.97
C GLU A 307 3.00 -11.83 -38.18
N ILE A 308 4.26 -11.82 -37.73
CA ILE A 308 4.86 -10.72 -36.97
C ILE A 308 4.78 -9.41 -37.76
N ASP A 309 5.18 -9.41 -39.03
CA ASP A 309 5.19 -8.21 -39.85
C ASP A 309 3.77 -7.67 -40.06
N ARG A 310 2.84 -8.55 -40.43
CA ARG A 310 1.44 -8.19 -40.69
C ARG A 310 0.79 -7.61 -39.43
N ILE A 311 0.81 -8.35 -38.32
CA ILE A 311 0.13 -7.95 -37.08
C ILE A 311 0.80 -6.72 -36.47
N SER A 312 2.12 -6.66 -36.41
CA SER A 312 2.79 -5.47 -35.86
C SER A 312 2.50 -4.22 -36.71
N THR A 313 2.42 -4.36 -38.04
CA THR A 313 2.08 -3.24 -38.94
C THR A 313 0.64 -2.77 -38.70
N GLU A 314 -0.32 -3.69 -38.67
CA GLU A 314 -1.73 -3.40 -38.40
C GLU A 314 -1.90 -2.70 -37.04
N GLN A 315 -1.29 -3.23 -35.99
CA GLN A 315 -1.41 -2.69 -34.63
C GLN A 315 -0.79 -1.29 -34.49
N ILE A 316 0.36 -1.03 -35.14
CA ILE A 316 1.01 0.29 -35.10
C ILE A 316 0.18 1.34 -35.84
N GLN A 317 -0.38 0.98 -36.99
CA GLN A 317 -1.23 1.88 -37.77
C GLN A 317 -2.50 2.25 -37.00
N ALA A 318 -3.15 1.26 -36.39
CA ALA A 318 -4.38 1.45 -35.62
C ALA A 318 -4.19 2.18 -34.27
N ALA A 319 -2.97 2.14 -33.70
CA ALA A 319 -2.73 2.61 -32.34
C ALA A 319 -3.11 4.08 -32.12
N PHE A 320 -2.85 4.97 -33.09
CA PHE A 320 -3.15 6.40 -32.97
C PHE A 320 -4.40 6.85 -33.73
N GLU A 321 -5.22 5.93 -34.25
CA GLU A 321 -6.52 6.26 -34.84
C GLU A 321 -7.47 6.89 -33.81
N GLU A 322 -8.40 7.71 -34.28
CA GLU A 322 -9.33 8.43 -33.41
C GLU A 322 -10.30 7.47 -32.70
N VAL A 323 -10.54 7.78 -31.43
CA VAL A 323 -11.51 7.12 -30.57
C VAL A 323 -12.70 8.07 -30.39
N GLY A 324 -13.88 7.66 -30.83
CA GLY A 324 -15.08 8.50 -30.85
C GLY A 324 -16.37 7.68 -30.85
N GLY A 325 -17.48 8.34 -30.49
CA GLY A 325 -18.79 7.69 -30.27
C GLY A 325 -19.35 6.94 -31.47
N GLU A 326 -19.03 7.37 -32.70
CA GLU A 326 -19.46 6.68 -33.94
C GLU A 326 -18.76 5.32 -34.15
N ASN A 327 -17.58 5.11 -33.54
CA ASN A 327 -16.78 3.89 -33.68
C ASN A 327 -16.97 2.88 -32.54
N GLY A 328 -17.95 3.13 -31.64
CA GLY A 328 -18.29 2.25 -30.53
C GLY A 328 -17.32 2.29 -29.33
N TRP A 329 -16.37 3.22 -29.31
CA TRP A 329 -15.46 3.42 -28.18
C TRP A 329 -16.12 4.20 -27.05
N GLN A 330 -16.01 3.69 -25.83
CA GLN A 330 -16.55 4.29 -24.61
C GLN A 330 -15.40 4.64 -23.66
N LEU A 331 -15.34 5.91 -23.23
CA LEU A 331 -14.42 6.34 -22.17
C LEU A 331 -14.88 5.74 -20.83
N PHE A 332 -13.99 5.05 -20.12
CA PHE A 332 -14.31 4.46 -18.81
C PHE A 332 -13.41 4.94 -17.67
N ALA A 333 -12.27 5.57 -17.97
CA ALA A 333 -11.38 6.20 -16.99
C ALA A 333 -10.62 7.38 -17.62
N GLU A 334 -10.43 8.44 -16.84
CA GLU A 334 -9.62 9.60 -17.18
C GLU A 334 -8.87 10.10 -15.93
N GLU A 335 -7.56 10.29 -16.04
CA GLU A 335 -6.71 10.82 -14.97
C GLU A 335 -5.59 11.67 -15.59
N GLY A 336 -5.67 12.99 -15.45
CA GLY A 336 -4.71 13.92 -16.05
C GLY A 336 -4.63 13.76 -17.57
N ASP A 337 -3.44 13.46 -18.09
CA ASP A 337 -3.20 13.23 -19.53
C ASP A 337 -3.55 11.79 -19.98
N MET A 338 -4.03 10.93 -19.09
CA MET A 338 -4.37 9.54 -19.38
C MET A 338 -5.88 9.40 -19.62
N ARG A 339 -6.25 8.78 -20.75
CA ARG A 339 -7.64 8.46 -21.11
C ARG A 339 -7.76 7.01 -21.52
N MET A 340 -8.78 6.31 -21.03
CA MET A 340 -8.98 4.89 -21.32
C MET A 340 -10.35 4.62 -21.92
N TYR A 341 -10.32 3.90 -23.03
CA TYR A 341 -11.46 3.58 -23.85
C TYR A 341 -11.61 2.07 -23.94
N ARG A 342 -12.86 1.63 -24.03
CA ARG A 342 -13.23 0.24 -24.28
C ARG A 342 -14.26 0.16 -25.39
N ARG A 343 -14.32 -0.96 -26.09
CA ARG A 343 -15.45 -1.32 -26.94
C ARG A 343 -16.02 -2.63 -26.42
N GLU A 344 -17.31 -2.67 -26.12
CA GLU A 344 -17.92 -3.91 -25.64
C GLU A 344 -18.04 -4.92 -26.78
N VAL A 345 -17.40 -6.07 -26.63
CA VAL A 345 -17.41 -7.16 -27.62
C VAL A 345 -17.49 -8.48 -26.88
N GLU A 346 -18.48 -9.28 -27.23
CA GLU A 346 -18.66 -10.63 -26.70
C GLU A 346 -18.64 -11.61 -27.87
N VAL A 347 -17.78 -12.62 -27.79
CA VAL A 347 -17.63 -13.67 -28.80
C VAL A 347 -17.81 -15.01 -28.10
N ASP A 348 -18.77 -15.82 -28.54
CA ASP A 348 -19.08 -17.13 -27.95
C ASP A 348 -19.34 -17.09 -26.42
N GLY A 349 -19.98 -16.03 -25.93
CA GLY A 349 -20.23 -15.84 -24.50
C GLY A 349 -19.02 -15.35 -23.69
N MET A 350 -17.89 -15.07 -24.35
CA MET A 350 -16.67 -14.58 -23.73
C MET A 350 -16.49 -13.08 -23.98
N VAL A 351 -16.26 -12.33 -22.90
CA VAL A 351 -15.93 -10.91 -22.99
C VAL A 351 -14.53 -10.74 -23.58
N MET A 352 -14.48 -10.10 -24.74
CA MET A 352 -13.27 -9.81 -25.50
C MET A 352 -13.15 -8.31 -25.79
N ASP A 353 -13.64 -7.48 -24.88
CA ASP A 353 -13.67 -6.02 -25.00
C ASP A 353 -12.28 -5.47 -25.42
N PRO A 354 -12.12 -4.90 -26.64
CA PRO A 354 -10.90 -4.20 -27.00
C PRO A 354 -10.73 -2.97 -26.12
N LEU A 355 -9.53 -2.81 -25.57
CA LEU A 355 -9.15 -1.70 -24.71
C LEU A 355 -8.10 -0.84 -25.42
N LYS A 356 -8.22 0.48 -25.26
CA LYS A 356 -7.26 1.45 -25.77
C LYS A 356 -7.04 2.55 -24.75
N ALA A 357 -5.81 2.71 -24.31
CA ALA A 357 -5.39 3.80 -23.44
C ALA A 357 -4.49 4.78 -24.19
N MET A 358 -4.77 6.07 -24.02
CA MET A 358 -4.00 7.18 -24.57
C MET A 358 -3.36 7.94 -23.42
N HIS A 359 -2.06 8.20 -23.49
CA HIS A 359 -1.33 8.91 -22.45
C HIS A 359 -0.21 9.79 -23.02
N LYS A 360 0.27 10.76 -22.25
CA LYS A 360 1.41 11.61 -22.60
C LYS A 360 2.37 11.68 -21.43
N VAL A 361 3.66 11.49 -21.71
CA VAL A 361 4.73 11.46 -20.70
C VAL A 361 5.87 12.34 -21.17
N ARG A 362 6.43 13.17 -20.28
CA ARG A 362 7.55 14.06 -20.58
C ARG A 362 8.90 13.44 -20.20
N GLY A 363 9.96 13.85 -20.87
CA GLY A 363 11.35 13.55 -20.50
C GLY A 363 11.90 12.17 -20.84
N VAL A 364 11.13 11.40 -21.60
CA VAL A 364 11.44 10.04 -22.06
C VAL A 364 11.05 9.90 -23.53
N SER A 365 11.83 9.15 -24.30
CA SER A 365 11.53 8.89 -25.71
C SER A 365 10.65 7.66 -25.92
N ALA A 366 10.14 7.50 -27.14
CA ALA A 366 9.41 6.34 -27.58
C ALA A 366 10.28 5.08 -27.55
N ARG A 367 11.55 5.22 -27.94
CA ARG A 367 12.53 4.13 -27.93
C ARG A 367 12.84 3.66 -26.51
N GLU A 368 13.02 4.59 -25.57
CA GLU A 368 13.20 4.27 -24.15
C GLU A 368 11.98 3.56 -23.58
N MET A 369 10.77 4.07 -23.85
CA MET A 369 9.51 3.42 -23.42
C MET A 369 9.38 1.99 -23.94
N CYS A 370 9.57 1.78 -25.24
CA CYS A 370 9.47 0.45 -25.83
C CYS A 370 10.59 -0.49 -25.35
N HIS A 371 11.79 0.03 -25.06
CA HIS A 371 12.88 -0.75 -24.48
C HIS A 371 12.47 -1.41 -23.15
N TYR A 372 12.00 -0.61 -22.19
CA TYR A 372 11.65 -1.12 -20.86
C TYR A 372 10.39 -2.02 -20.86
N PHE A 373 9.50 -1.86 -21.84
CA PHE A 373 8.34 -2.73 -21.99
C PHE A 373 8.71 -4.10 -22.61
N PHE A 374 9.55 -4.08 -23.65
CA PHE A 374 10.00 -5.27 -24.37
C PHE A 374 10.99 -6.12 -23.54
N ASN A 375 11.95 -5.48 -22.88
CA ASN A 375 13.09 -6.18 -22.31
C ASN A 375 12.70 -6.98 -21.04
N PRO A 376 12.86 -8.33 -21.06
CA PRO A 376 12.46 -9.18 -19.94
C PRO A 376 13.24 -8.93 -18.66
N ARG A 377 14.45 -8.36 -18.73
CA ARG A 377 15.28 -8.05 -17.55
C ARG A 377 14.55 -7.16 -16.53
N TYR A 378 13.73 -6.23 -17.03
CA TYR A 378 13.04 -5.25 -16.21
C TYR A 378 11.59 -5.65 -15.86
N ARG A 379 11.09 -6.75 -16.43
CA ARG A 379 9.66 -7.11 -16.34
C ARG A 379 9.18 -7.21 -14.90
N TYR A 380 9.92 -7.89 -14.03
CA TYR A 380 9.54 -8.07 -12.63
C TYR A 380 9.65 -6.81 -11.76
N GLU A 381 10.26 -5.72 -12.26
CA GLU A 381 10.36 -4.46 -11.51
C GLU A 381 9.06 -3.65 -11.57
N TRP A 382 8.30 -3.81 -12.66
CA TRP A 382 7.06 -3.06 -12.92
C TRP A 382 5.81 -3.93 -13.15
N GLU A 383 5.92 -5.22 -13.43
CA GLU A 383 4.76 -6.12 -13.59
C GLU A 383 4.44 -6.83 -12.28
N THR A 384 3.17 -6.80 -11.85
CA THR A 384 2.72 -7.36 -10.56
C THR A 384 1.89 -8.61 -10.70
N THR A 385 1.33 -8.85 -11.88
CA THR A 385 0.40 -9.96 -12.15
C THR A 385 1.10 -11.25 -12.54
N LEU A 386 2.40 -11.20 -12.85
CA LEU A 386 3.19 -12.37 -13.27
C LEU A 386 3.60 -13.26 -12.09
N GLU A 387 3.44 -14.55 -12.29
CA GLU A 387 3.98 -15.62 -11.45
C GLU A 387 5.32 -16.10 -12.05
N THR A 388 5.30 -16.60 -13.29
CA THR A 388 6.52 -17.01 -14.00
C THR A 388 6.60 -16.40 -15.40
N MET A 389 7.83 -16.19 -15.89
CA MET A 389 8.12 -15.76 -17.24
C MET A 389 9.30 -16.57 -17.78
N THR A 390 9.07 -17.28 -18.88
CA THR A 390 10.08 -18.08 -19.58
C THR A 390 10.25 -17.54 -21.00
N ILE A 391 11.49 -17.30 -21.41
CA ILE A 391 11.82 -17.06 -22.81
C ILE A 391 11.87 -18.44 -23.48
N VAL A 392 10.87 -18.73 -24.29
CA VAL A 392 10.76 -20.00 -25.04
C VAL A 392 11.75 -20.00 -26.20
N GLU A 393 11.88 -18.86 -26.87
CA GLU A 393 12.78 -18.70 -28.01
C GLU A 393 13.28 -17.26 -28.10
N GLN A 394 14.57 -17.08 -28.39
CA GLN A 394 15.15 -15.80 -28.76
C GLN A 394 15.40 -15.80 -30.27
N VAL A 395 14.44 -15.26 -31.03
CA VAL A 395 14.49 -15.24 -32.50
C VAL A 395 15.57 -14.27 -32.99
N SER A 396 15.60 -13.08 -32.40
CA SER A 396 16.52 -11.99 -32.75
C SER A 396 16.63 -10.98 -31.60
N ALA A 397 17.37 -9.89 -31.80
CA ALA A 397 17.47 -8.83 -30.79
C ALA A 397 16.15 -8.03 -30.60
N ASP A 398 15.29 -8.04 -31.62
CA ASP A 398 14.02 -7.34 -31.68
C ASP A 398 12.78 -8.25 -31.53
N ALA A 399 12.94 -9.57 -31.51
CA ALA A 399 11.82 -10.52 -31.33
C ALA A 399 12.15 -11.69 -30.40
N LEU A 400 11.21 -11.95 -29.48
CA LEU A 400 11.28 -13.02 -28.47
C LEU A 400 9.94 -13.78 -28.42
N VAL A 401 9.98 -15.06 -28.04
CA VAL A 401 8.78 -15.84 -27.72
C VAL A 401 8.74 -16.09 -26.22
N PHE A 402 7.62 -15.79 -25.59
CA PHE A 402 7.40 -15.90 -24.15
C PHE A 402 6.32 -16.91 -23.82
N HIS A 403 6.56 -17.68 -22.77
CA HIS A 403 5.53 -18.37 -22.00
C HIS A 403 5.46 -17.73 -20.61
N GLN A 404 4.28 -17.25 -20.23
CA GLN A 404 4.05 -16.55 -18.97
C GLN A 404 2.90 -17.20 -18.21
N THR A 405 3.06 -17.38 -16.91
CA THR A 405 1.96 -17.73 -16.02
C THR A 405 1.63 -16.55 -15.13
N PHE A 406 0.35 -16.33 -14.91
CA PHE A 406 -0.16 -15.22 -14.10
C PHE A 406 -0.54 -15.72 -12.72
N LYS A 407 -0.42 -14.83 -11.73
CA LYS A 407 -0.91 -15.08 -10.38
C LYS A 407 -2.41 -15.39 -10.44
N ARG A 408 -2.82 -16.40 -9.70
CA ARG A 408 -4.22 -16.83 -9.67
C ARG A 408 -5.09 -15.79 -8.99
N ILE A 409 -6.20 -15.43 -9.63
CA ILE A 409 -7.23 -14.55 -9.08
C ILE A 409 -8.52 -15.37 -8.97
N TRP A 410 -8.82 -15.80 -7.75
CA TRP A 410 -10.05 -16.54 -7.45
C TRP A 410 -11.29 -15.67 -7.73
N PRO A 411 -12.43 -16.28 -8.10
CA PRO A 411 -12.75 -17.71 -8.25
C PRO A 411 -12.37 -18.32 -9.59
N ALA A 412 -11.59 -17.61 -10.40
CA ALA A 412 -11.29 -18.05 -11.73
C ALA A 412 -9.93 -18.81 -11.77
N SER A 413 -9.81 -19.81 -12.65
CA SER A 413 -8.62 -20.68 -12.73
C SER A 413 -7.34 -19.90 -13.00
N GLN A 414 -6.17 -20.47 -12.74
CA GLN A 414 -4.92 -19.79 -13.09
C GLN A 414 -4.79 -19.63 -14.62
N ARG A 415 -4.13 -18.56 -15.09
CA ARG A 415 -3.97 -18.28 -16.53
C ARG A 415 -2.52 -18.39 -16.95
N ASP A 416 -2.30 -18.87 -18.18
CA ASP A 416 -1.03 -18.76 -18.87
C ASP A 416 -1.20 -18.06 -20.24
N ALA A 417 -0.11 -17.55 -20.81
CA ALA A 417 -0.08 -17.00 -22.16
C ALA A 417 1.21 -17.42 -22.87
N LEU A 418 1.07 -17.81 -24.14
CA LEU A 418 2.17 -18.08 -25.06
C LEU A 418 2.07 -17.09 -26.21
N PHE A 419 3.08 -16.24 -26.39
CA PHE A 419 3.05 -15.16 -27.38
C PHE A 419 4.44 -14.80 -27.88
N TRP A 420 4.55 -14.35 -29.12
CA TRP A 420 5.74 -13.62 -29.57
C TRP A 420 5.61 -12.15 -29.19
N SER A 421 6.74 -11.51 -28.93
CA SER A 421 6.89 -10.09 -28.64
C SER A 421 7.88 -9.51 -29.64
N HIS A 422 7.53 -8.43 -30.32
CA HIS A 422 8.37 -7.78 -31.33
C HIS A 422 8.41 -6.28 -31.11
N VAL A 423 9.62 -5.71 -31.04
CA VAL A 423 9.84 -4.27 -30.94
C VAL A 423 10.32 -3.72 -32.28
N ARG A 424 9.69 -2.65 -32.79
CA ARG A 424 10.07 -2.05 -34.07
C ARG A 424 9.92 -0.54 -34.10
N ALA A 425 10.78 0.10 -34.87
CA ALA A 425 10.62 1.49 -35.26
C ALA A 425 9.56 1.65 -36.36
N SER A 426 8.97 2.83 -36.43
CA SER A 426 8.04 3.27 -37.47
C SER A 426 8.24 4.77 -37.74
N ARG A 427 7.52 5.30 -38.73
CA ARG A 427 7.66 6.70 -39.18
C ARG A 427 7.32 7.68 -38.05
N GLY A 428 7.91 8.88 -38.13
CA GLY A 428 7.59 10.00 -37.24
C GLY A 428 8.02 9.77 -35.79
N ASN A 429 9.23 9.25 -35.56
CA ASN A 429 9.78 8.96 -34.23
C ASN A 429 8.87 8.05 -33.39
N THR A 430 8.31 7.03 -34.06
CA THR A 430 7.41 6.06 -33.45
C THR A 430 8.15 4.77 -33.19
N TYR A 431 8.02 4.21 -32.00
CA TYR A 431 8.40 2.85 -31.68
C TYR A 431 7.17 2.11 -31.16
N ALA A 432 7.11 0.81 -31.38
CA ALA A 432 6.09 -0.01 -30.76
C ALA A 432 6.60 -1.38 -30.36
N VAL A 433 5.97 -1.94 -29.34
CA VAL A 433 6.10 -3.34 -28.96
C VAL A 433 4.76 -4.01 -29.15
N THR A 434 4.74 -5.05 -29.97
CA THR A 434 3.55 -5.86 -30.23
C THR A 434 3.74 -7.25 -29.63
N ASN A 435 2.81 -7.68 -28.79
CA ASN A 435 2.73 -9.02 -28.23
C ASN A 435 1.51 -9.70 -28.82
N HIS A 436 1.68 -10.86 -29.43
CA HIS A 436 0.56 -11.60 -30.02
C HIS A 436 0.70 -13.10 -29.77
N SER A 437 -0.41 -13.71 -29.38
CA SER A 437 -0.45 -15.14 -29.07
C SER A 437 -0.02 -16.00 -30.25
N THR A 438 0.71 -17.06 -29.93
CA THR A 438 1.17 -18.05 -30.89
C THR A 438 1.00 -19.46 -30.32
N SER A 439 1.40 -20.46 -31.09
CA SER A 439 1.30 -21.88 -30.71
C SER A 439 2.67 -22.54 -30.73
N ASN A 440 2.90 -23.43 -29.78
CA ASN A 440 4.09 -24.27 -29.72
C ASN A 440 3.68 -25.64 -29.14
N PRO A 441 3.96 -26.77 -29.81
CA PRO A 441 3.61 -28.11 -29.32
C PRO A 441 4.17 -28.46 -27.95
N ASP A 442 5.31 -27.89 -27.56
CA ASP A 442 5.93 -28.13 -26.25
C ASP A 442 5.22 -27.36 -25.11
N TYR A 443 4.37 -26.39 -25.47
CA TYR A 443 3.58 -25.56 -24.55
C TYR A 443 2.09 -25.60 -24.92
N PRO A 444 1.45 -26.79 -24.89
CA PRO A 444 0.07 -26.95 -25.31
C PRO A 444 -0.87 -26.12 -24.43
N PRO A 445 -1.96 -25.58 -24.99
CA PRO A 445 -2.95 -24.84 -24.20
C PRO A 445 -3.59 -25.77 -23.17
N ASN A 446 -3.94 -25.20 -22.01
CA ASN A 446 -4.68 -25.89 -20.96
C ASN A 446 -3.97 -27.12 -20.37
N ALA A 447 -2.63 -27.12 -20.36
CA ALA A 447 -1.84 -28.14 -19.66
C ALA A 447 -1.94 -27.94 -18.14
N GLY A 448 -2.46 -28.94 -17.41
CA GLY A 448 -2.64 -28.88 -15.96
C GLY A 448 -3.84 -28.02 -15.54
N ALA A 449 -3.66 -27.20 -14.48
CA ALA A 449 -4.72 -26.38 -13.89
C ALA A 449 -4.79 -24.93 -14.44
N CYS A 450 -3.99 -24.61 -15.48
CA CYS A 450 -3.96 -23.29 -16.10
C CYS A 450 -4.85 -23.25 -17.35
N ILE A 451 -5.53 -22.12 -17.59
CA ILE A 451 -6.30 -21.83 -18.81
C ILE A 451 -5.49 -20.87 -19.69
N ARG A 452 -5.39 -21.17 -21.00
CA ARG A 452 -4.63 -20.36 -21.97
C ARG A 452 -5.36 -19.09 -22.37
N LEU A 453 -4.75 -17.94 -22.08
CA LEU A 453 -5.12 -16.65 -22.65
C LEU A 453 -4.65 -16.53 -24.10
N PHE A 454 -5.46 -15.88 -24.93
CA PHE A 454 -5.02 -15.40 -26.24
C PHE A 454 -5.02 -13.88 -26.24
N VAL A 455 -3.87 -13.28 -26.53
CA VAL A 455 -3.65 -11.84 -26.38
C VAL A 455 -3.17 -11.23 -27.68
N THR A 456 -3.63 -10.00 -27.94
CA THR A 456 -2.98 -9.07 -28.86
C THR A 456 -2.83 -7.75 -28.13
N VAL A 457 -1.59 -7.37 -27.85
CA VAL A 457 -1.26 -6.16 -27.10
C VAL A 457 -0.26 -5.35 -27.90
N CYS A 458 -0.46 -4.04 -28.00
CA CYS A 458 0.44 -3.12 -28.65
C CYS A 458 0.66 -1.90 -27.78
N LEU A 459 1.92 -1.67 -27.37
CA LEU A 459 2.35 -0.39 -26.81
C LEU A 459 3.04 0.40 -27.92
N ALA A 460 2.35 1.37 -28.51
CA ALA A 460 2.91 2.28 -29.49
C ALA A 460 3.21 3.64 -28.85
N CYS A 461 4.42 4.14 -29.07
CA CYS A 461 4.92 5.37 -28.51
C CYS A 461 5.42 6.28 -29.63
N ARG A 462 5.09 7.56 -29.58
CA ARG A 462 5.52 8.56 -30.57
C ARG A 462 6.11 9.77 -29.86
N SER A 463 7.38 10.05 -30.11
CA SER A 463 8.08 11.20 -29.54
C SER A 463 7.90 12.46 -30.37
N SER A 464 7.67 13.57 -29.70
CA SER A 464 7.62 14.91 -30.28
C SER A 464 8.32 15.92 -29.38
N TRP A 465 8.82 17.00 -30.00
CA TRP A 465 9.46 18.14 -29.37
C TRP A 465 9.21 19.39 -30.23
N PRO A 466 9.45 20.61 -29.71
CA PRO A 466 9.23 21.84 -30.47
C PRO A 466 10.02 21.88 -31.78
N ALA A 467 9.38 22.39 -32.84
CA ALA A 467 10.01 22.47 -34.16
C ALA A 467 11.22 23.42 -34.12
N GLY A 468 12.35 22.98 -34.67
CA GLY A 468 13.60 23.74 -34.71
C GLY A 468 14.49 23.58 -33.47
N GLU A 469 14.04 22.85 -32.44
CA GLU A 469 14.86 22.54 -31.27
C GLU A 469 15.50 21.15 -31.35
N GLN A 470 16.64 20.99 -30.67
CA GLN A 470 17.22 19.68 -30.41
C GLN A 470 16.45 19.00 -29.26
N PRO A 471 16.13 17.70 -29.39
CA PRO A 471 15.44 16.97 -28.35
C PRO A 471 16.32 16.79 -27.11
N SER A 472 15.73 17.07 -25.95
CA SER A 472 16.30 16.94 -24.62
C SER A 472 15.24 16.39 -23.66
N ARG A 473 15.65 15.99 -22.45
CA ARG A 473 14.68 15.52 -21.44
C ARG A 473 13.70 16.62 -20.99
N ASP A 474 14.02 17.89 -21.21
CA ASP A 474 13.16 19.00 -20.79
C ASP A 474 12.07 19.34 -21.81
N ASN A 475 12.32 19.08 -23.10
CA ASN A 475 11.41 19.44 -24.19
C ASN A 475 10.78 18.26 -24.94
N ILE A 476 11.22 17.02 -24.70
CA ILE A 476 10.61 15.83 -25.30
C ILE A 476 9.31 15.43 -24.60
N THR A 477 8.29 15.13 -25.39
CA THR A 477 7.04 14.52 -24.96
C THR A 477 6.79 13.26 -25.78
N THR A 478 6.46 12.16 -25.11
CA THR A 478 6.08 10.90 -25.74
C THR A 478 4.59 10.66 -25.57
N SER A 479 3.89 10.58 -26.70
CA SER A 479 2.49 10.15 -26.75
C SER A 479 2.44 8.63 -26.80
N ILE A 480 1.64 8.03 -25.94
CA ILE A 480 1.52 6.59 -25.77
C ILE A 480 0.10 6.17 -26.17
N ALA A 481 0.00 5.12 -26.97
CA ALA A 481 -1.20 4.39 -27.27
C ALA A 481 -0.98 2.93 -26.87
N TYR A 482 -1.72 2.47 -25.86
CA TYR A 482 -1.70 1.09 -25.39
C TYR A 482 -3.00 0.40 -25.78
N CYS A 483 -2.94 -0.51 -26.75
CA CYS A 483 -4.07 -1.28 -27.24
C CYS A 483 -3.98 -2.71 -26.72
N SER A 484 -5.08 -3.28 -26.24
CA SER A 484 -5.12 -4.64 -25.71
C SER A 484 -6.44 -5.30 -26.06
N THR A 485 -6.36 -6.50 -26.64
CA THR A 485 -7.49 -7.41 -26.83
C THR A 485 -7.12 -8.74 -26.21
N VAL A 486 -7.90 -9.19 -25.23
CA VAL A 486 -7.64 -10.41 -24.47
C VAL A 486 -8.83 -11.35 -24.62
N ASN A 487 -8.58 -12.55 -25.12
CA ASN A 487 -9.47 -13.68 -25.00
C ASN A 487 -9.12 -14.44 -23.70
N PRO A 488 -10.07 -14.63 -22.77
CA PRO A 488 -9.83 -15.35 -21.52
C PRO A 488 -9.58 -16.85 -21.70
N GLY A 489 -9.83 -17.42 -22.89
CA GLY A 489 -9.63 -18.83 -23.24
C GLY A 489 -10.64 -19.80 -22.63
N GLY A 490 -11.49 -19.31 -21.73
CA GLY A 490 -12.48 -20.06 -20.98
C GLY A 490 -13.37 -19.11 -20.20
N TRP A 491 -14.28 -19.68 -19.40
CA TRP A 491 -15.26 -18.90 -18.67
C TRP A 491 -14.60 -17.90 -17.68
N ALA A 492 -15.10 -16.67 -17.72
CA ALA A 492 -14.80 -15.61 -16.77
C ALA A 492 -15.99 -14.64 -16.75
N PRO A 493 -16.52 -14.24 -15.58
CA PRO A 493 -17.68 -13.37 -15.55
C PRO A 493 -17.40 -12.01 -16.18
N ALA A 494 -18.37 -11.53 -16.96
CA ALA A 494 -18.26 -10.27 -17.67
C ALA A 494 -18.05 -9.08 -16.73
N GLY A 495 -18.91 -8.93 -15.71
CA GLY A 495 -18.82 -7.83 -14.74
C GLY A 495 -17.46 -7.75 -14.07
N VAL A 496 -16.91 -8.92 -13.73
CA VAL A 496 -15.60 -9.09 -13.12
C VAL A 496 -14.48 -8.65 -14.03
N LEU A 497 -14.40 -9.20 -15.24
CA LEU A 497 -13.35 -8.84 -16.19
C LEU A 497 -13.34 -7.32 -16.41
N ARG A 498 -14.53 -6.73 -16.46
CA ARG A 498 -14.73 -5.29 -16.61
C ARG A 498 -14.28 -4.50 -15.40
N ALA A 499 -14.53 -4.95 -14.18
CA ALA A 499 -13.99 -4.34 -12.97
C ALA A 499 -12.46 -4.45 -12.89
N VAL A 500 -11.91 -5.63 -13.24
CA VAL A 500 -10.46 -5.87 -13.28
C VAL A 500 -9.78 -4.88 -14.21
N TYR A 501 -10.17 -4.82 -15.48
CA TYR A 501 -9.47 -3.94 -16.40
C TYR A 501 -9.70 -2.45 -16.07
N LYS A 502 -10.86 -2.10 -15.52
CA LYS A 502 -11.17 -0.72 -15.12
C LYS A 502 -10.20 -0.20 -14.06
N ARG A 503 -9.70 -1.08 -13.20
CA ARG A 503 -8.79 -0.73 -12.12
C ARG A 503 -7.31 -0.98 -12.46
N GLU A 504 -7.01 -2.14 -13.03
CA GLU A 504 -5.63 -2.58 -13.20
C GLU A 504 -4.93 -1.89 -14.38
N TYR A 505 -5.64 -1.56 -15.46
CA TYR A 505 -5.01 -0.90 -16.61
C TYR A 505 -4.51 0.51 -16.29
N PRO A 506 -5.29 1.39 -15.60
CA PRO A 506 -4.78 2.67 -15.11
C PRO A 506 -3.57 2.53 -14.19
N LYS A 507 -3.65 1.61 -13.21
CA LYS A 507 -2.55 1.35 -12.28
C LYS A 507 -1.29 0.88 -13.03
N PHE A 508 -1.43 -0.07 -13.94
CA PHE A 508 -0.34 -0.57 -14.78
C PHE A 508 0.32 0.57 -15.56
N LEU A 509 -0.46 1.33 -16.34
CA LEU A 509 0.10 2.32 -17.25
C LEU A 509 0.84 3.43 -16.48
N LYS A 510 0.25 3.91 -15.37
CA LYS A 510 0.85 4.90 -14.48
C LYS A 510 2.14 4.39 -13.82
N ARG A 511 2.11 3.15 -13.33
CA ARG A 511 3.27 2.51 -12.68
C ARG A 511 4.40 2.31 -13.68
N PHE A 512 4.09 1.79 -14.86
CA PHE A 512 5.05 1.54 -15.92
C PHE A 512 5.68 2.83 -16.42
N THR A 513 4.90 3.86 -16.74
CA THR A 513 5.45 5.12 -17.26
C THR A 513 6.30 5.84 -16.22
N SER A 514 5.87 5.86 -14.96
CA SER A 514 6.67 6.42 -13.85
C SER A 514 7.99 5.67 -13.68
N TYR A 515 7.94 4.34 -13.73
CA TYR A 515 9.13 3.49 -13.67
C TYR A 515 10.14 3.85 -14.78
N VAL A 516 9.68 3.99 -16.03
CA VAL A 516 10.58 4.35 -17.14
C VAL A 516 11.18 5.75 -16.95
N VAL A 517 10.39 6.73 -16.50
CA VAL A 517 10.90 8.09 -16.19
C VAL A 517 12.00 8.03 -15.15
N ASP A 518 11.80 7.27 -14.07
CA ASP A 518 12.79 7.12 -13.02
C ASP A 518 14.06 6.39 -13.51
N GLN A 519 13.90 5.35 -14.32
CA GLN A 519 15.02 4.62 -14.91
C GLN A 519 15.84 5.48 -15.89
N CYS A 520 15.22 6.42 -16.58
CA CYS A 520 15.89 7.28 -17.55
C CYS A 520 16.47 8.56 -16.93
N ARG A 521 16.11 8.87 -15.67
CA ARG A 521 16.55 10.08 -14.98
C ARG A 521 18.08 10.17 -14.93
N GLY A 522 18.62 11.28 -15.42
CA GLY A 522 20.06 11.54 -15.42
C GLY A 522 20.87 10.76 -16.47
N LYS A 523 20.24 9.94 -17.33
CA LYS A 523 20.91 9.25 -18.45
C LYS A 523 20.85 10.11 -19.72
N PRO A 524 21.76 9.94 -20.70
CA PRO A 524 21.62 10.54 -22.03
C PRO A 524 20.28 10.15 -22.68
N LEU A 525 19.64 11.09 -23.38
CA LEU A 525 18.40 10.82 -24.11
C LEU A 525 18.71 9.93 -25.32
N ALA A 526 18.00 8.83 -25.47
CA ALA A 526 18.08 7.98 -26.65
C ALA A 526 16.84 8.13 -27.52
N ILE A 527 16.99 8.33 -28.82
CA ILE A 527 15.89 8.57 -29.77
C ILE A 527 15.74 7.38 -30.72
#